data_AF-A0A9P9G9T2-F1
#
_entry.id   AF-A0A9P9G9T2-F1
#
_cell.length_a   1.000
_cell.length_b   1.000
_cell.length_c   1.000
_cell.angle_alpha   90.00
_cell.angle_beta   90.00
_cell.angle_gamma   90.00
#
_symmetry.space_group_name_H-M   'P 1'
#
loop_
_entity.id
_entity.type
_entity.pdbx_description
1 polymer ?
#
loop_
_entity_poly.entity_id
_entity_poly.type
_entity_poly.pdbx_seq_one_letter_code
_entity_poly.pdbx_strand_id
1 'polypeptide(L)'
;MASMTQNGVTSFHGTTYTNGVVSATLLAPNLELSFWGGVNPKTGEVIDRFHLLSGRLLKDTILAITGGRGSCGGSVIMMELILNGLGPKALIFKRREEIITLGVIVAEEFFGKTAPVIALRPEDFRQVLGWNGTAVYIHGDKVSDSPLQLNPPELNRAIFDISSLEVQLSDFDKATIEGANGEATRISIKVLARVTDIMGAQEMMYVSQAHVDGAWYGPGSVAFAKRLRDWGGRFRIPSTIKSLNIDQRRWRTLGIDTELGSTCDELTHAFLDMDGKVSFTCGPYLLETAPKLGDSIAWGESNAVIYATVETHDCPNLGYIDQIKSLETCFELT
;
A
#
# COMPACT_ATOMS: atom_id res chain seq x y z
N MET A 1 6.21 -0.86 -26.17
CA MET A 1 5.89 -1.56 -27.43
C MET A 1 4.53 -1.07 -27.94
N ALA A 2 4.34 -1.04 -29.25
CA ALA A 2 3.22 -0.38 -29.93
C ALA A 2 1.86 -1.09 -29.75
N SER A 3 0.77 -0.32 -29.80
CA SER A 3 -0.62 -0.80 -29.83
C SER A 3 -0.82 -1.81 -30.96
N MET A 4 -1.31 -3.01 -30.65
CA MET A 4 -1.73 -3.98 -31.66
C MET A 4 -3.26 -3.93 -31.78
N THR A 5 -3.76 -3.30 -32.84
CA THR A 5 -5.13 -3.47 -33.30
C THR A 5 -5.17 -4.68 -34.22
N GLN A 6 -5.60 -5.84 -33.72
CA GLN A 6 -5.97 -6.98 -34.54
C GLN A 6 -7.49 -7.17 -34.45
N ASN A 7 -8.15 -7.27 -35.61
CA ASN A 7 -9.58 -7.59 -35.73
C ASN A 7 -10.55 -6.66 -34.98
N GLY A 8 -10.25 -5.36 -34.87
CA GLY A 8 -11.11 -4.38 -34.21
C GLY A 8 -11.06 -4.43 -32.67
N VAL A 9 -10.19 -5.28 -32.10
CA VAL A 9 -9.88 -5.29 -30.67
C VAL A 9 -8.75 -4.32 -30.39
N THR A 10 -8.95 -3.44 -29.41
CA THR A 10 -7.89 -2.55 -28.92
C THR A 10 -7.31 -3.13 -27.63
N SER A 11 -5.99 -3.25 -27.58
CA SER A 11 -5.28 -3.71 -26.38
C SER A 11 -4.00 -2.91 -26.14
N PHE A 12 -3.69 -2.74 -24.86
CA PHE A 12 -2.50 -2.03 -24.39
C PHE A 12 -1.72 -2.88 -23.41
N HIS A 13 -0.40 -2.73 -23.44
CA HIS A 13 0.51 -3.31 -22.47
C HIS A 13 0.88 -2.26 -21.41
N GLY A 14 0.91 -2.67 -20.14
CA GLY A 14 1.30 -1.83 -19.02
C GLY A 14 2.37 -2.45 -18.14
N THR A 15 2.89 -1.65 -17.21
CA THR A 15 3.72 -2.16 -16.11
C THR A 15 2.79 -2.76 -15.07
N THR A 16 3.00 -4.03 -14.73
CA THR A 16 2.16 -4.77 -13.78
C THR A 16 2.82 -4.79 -12.41
N TYR A 17 2.09 -4.36 -11.38
CA TYR A 17 2.59 -4.40 -9.99
C TYR A 17 2.03 -5.60 -9.21
N THR A 18 0.81 -6.03 -9.57
CA THR A 18 0.18 -7.27 -9.09
C THR A 18 -0.52 -7.93 -10.28
N ASN A 19 -0.30 -9.23 -10.46
CA ASN A 19 -0.81 -9.97 -11.61
C ASN A 19 -2.26 -10.45 -11.41
N GLY A 20 -2.94 -10.74 -12.51
CA GLY A 20 -4.13 -11.57 -12.50
C GLY A 20 -4.94 -11.50 -13.78
N VAL A 21 -6.12 -12.13 -13.74
CA VAL A 21 -7.06 -12.21 -14.86
C VAL A 21 -8.43 -11.78 -14.37
N VAL A 22 -9.00 -10.74 -14.99
CA VAL A 22 -10.32 -10.27 -14.61
C VAL A 22 -11.03 -9.54 -15.73
N SER A 23 -12.37 -9.56 -15.67
CA SER A 23 -13.23 -8.73 -16.51
C SER A 23 -14.33 -8.10 -15.66
N ALA A 24 -14.53 -6.80 -15.79
CA ALA A 24 -15.60 -6.08 -15.11
C ALA A 24 -15.88 -4.73 -15.79
N THR A 25 -16.97 -4.07 -15.38
CA THR A 25 -17.30 -2.73 -15.86
C THR A 25 -16.24 -1.72 -15.41
N LEU A 26 -15.78 -0.89 -16.35
CA LEU A 26 -14.80 0.15 -16.08
C LEU A 26 -15.45 1.39 -15.45
N LEU A 27 -14.88 1.86 -14.33
CA LEU A 27 -15.06 3.21 -13.80
C LEU A 27 -13.78 4.00 -14.09
N ALA A 28 -13.86 4.98 -14.98
CA ALA A 28 -12.71 5.72 -15.46
C ALA A 28 -12.89 7.24 -15.34
N PRO A 29 -13.00 7.79 -14.11
CA PRO A 29 -12.94 9.23 -13.95
C PRO A 29 -11.50 9.66 -14.31
N ASN A 30 -11.36 10.63 -15.21
CA ASN A 30 -10.06 11.23 -15.51
C ASN A 30 -9.60 12.15 -14.36
N LEU A 31 -9.58 11.63 -13.14
CA LEU A 31 -9.35 12.34 -11.89
C LEU A 31 -8.76 11.38 -10.85
N GLU A 32 -7.98 11.95 -9.93
CA GLU A 32 -7.41 11.23 -8.80
C GLU A 32 -8.46 10.99 -7.70
N LEU A 33 -8.38 9.83 -7.04
CA LEU A 33 -9.26 9.48 -5.93
C LEU A 33 -8.46 9.38 -4.62
N SER A 34 -8.95 10.03 -3.57
CA SER A 34 -8.46 9.78 -2.21
C SER A 34 -9.18 8.58 -1.62
N PHE A 35 -8.45 7.53 -1.26
CA PHE A 35 -9.03 6.40 -0.55
C PHE A 35 -9.22 6.73 0.93
N TRP A 36 -8.24 7.41 1.54
CA TRP A 36 -8.41 7.95 2.88
C TRP A 36 -9.43 9.09 2.89
N GLY A 37 -10.52 8.91 3.63
CA GLY A 37 -11.62 9.89 3.74
C GLY A 37 -12.51 10.03 2.49
N GLY A 38 -12.13 9.47 1.35
CA GLY A 38 -12.91 9.55 0.10
C GLY A 38 -13.60 8.24 -0.30
N VAL A 39 -13.25 7.11 0.33
CA VAL A 39 -13.94 5.82 0.16
C VAL A 39 -14.30 5.24 1.52
N ASN A 40 -15.54 4.77 1.67
CA ASN A 40 -15.97 4.11 2.91
C ASN A 40 -15.51 2.64 2.92
N PRO A 41 -14.61 2.23 3.84
CA PRO A 41 -14.07 0.87 3.86
C PRO A 41 -15.12 -0.21 4.19
N LYS A 42 -16.24 0.16 4.83
CA LYS A 42 -17.32 -0.77 5.22
C LYS A 42 -18.34 -1.01 4.11
N THR A 43 -18.43 -0.11 3.13
CA THR A 43 -19.44 -0.21 2.05
C THR A 43 -18.82 -0.28 0.66
N GLY A 44 -17.58 0.20 0.47
CA GLY A 44 -16.96 0.38 -0.84
C GLY A 44 -17.52 1.56 -1.64
N GLU A 45 -18.34 2.42 -1.02
CA GLU A 45 -18.86 3.64 -1.63
C GLU A 45 -17.80 4.74 -1.68
N VAL A 46 -17.68 5.42 -2.83
CA VAL A 46 -16.96 6.69 -2.92
C VAL A 46 -17.79 7.78 -2.22
N ILE A 47 -17.29 8.24 -1.08
CA ILE A 47 -17.94 9.23 -0.21
C ILE A 47 -17.39 10.64 -0.35
N ASP A 48 -16.29 10.83 -1.11
CA ASP A 48 -15.85 12.16 -1.54
C ASP A 48 -16.93 12.80 -2.42
N ARG A 49 -17.70 13.72 -1.83
CA ARG A 49 -18.86 14.33 -2.48
C ARG A 49 -18.51 15.27 -3.63
N PHE A 50 -17.23 15.65 -3.75
CA PHE A 50 -16.74 16.47 -4.87
C PHE A 50 -16.12 15.62 -5.98
N HIS A 51 -15.95 14.32 -5.77
CA HIS A 51 -15.41 13.43 -6.78
C HIS A 51 -16.48 12.97 -7.78
N LEU A 52 -16.09 12.74 -9.03
CA LEU A 52 -17.00 12.32 -10.12
C LEU A 52 -17.68 10.96 -9.87
N LEU A 53 -17.09 10.14 -9.00
CA LEU A 53 -17.64 8.85 -8.60
C LEU A 53 -18.47 8.91 -7.30
N SER A 54 -18.74 10.07 -6.73
CA SER A 54 -19.55 10.20 -5.50
C SER A 54 -20.81 9.34 -5.55
N GLY A 55 -21.01 8.50 -4.52
CA GLY A 55 -22.15 7.57 -4.42
C GLY A 55 -22.02 6.27 -5.22
N ARG A 56 -20.94 6.08 -5.98
CA ARG A 56 -20.68 4.83 -6.71
C ARG A 56 -19.98 3.81 -5.81
N LEU A 57 -20.31 2.54 -5.98
CA LEU A 57 -19.63 1.42 -5.35
C LEU A 57 -18.45 0.97 -6.21
N LEU A 58 -17.31 0.69 -5.58
CA LEU A 58 -16.12 0.17 -6.27
C LEU A 58 -16.16 -1.35 -6.48
N LYS A 59 -16.94 -2.05 -5.66
CA LYS A 59 -17.09 -3.51 -5.74
C LYS A 59 -17.50 -3.96 -7.15
N ASP A 60 -16.88 -5.05 -7.61
CA ASP A 60 -17.17 -5.68 -8.90
C ASP A 60 -16.92 -4.78 -10.13
N THR A 61 -16.06 -3.75 -9.99
CA THR A 61 -15.64 -2.85 -11.07
C THR A 61 -14.13 -2.89 -11.33
N ILE A 62 -13.69 -2.46 -12.50
CA ILE A 62 -12.28 -2.07 -12.74
C ILE A 62 -12.20 -0.56 -12.56
N LEU A 63 -11.28 -0.07 -11.74
CA LEU A 63 -11.11 1.36 -11.50
C LEU A 63 -9.88 1.88 -12.25
N ALA A 64 -10.09 2.77 -13.23
CA ALA A 64 -9.02 3.48 -13.92
C ALA A 64 -8.95 4.94 -13.48
N ILE A 65 -7.89 5.34 -12.78
CA ILE A 65 -7.71 6.71 -12.29
C ILE A 65 -6.31 7.23 -12.62
N THR A 66 -6.16 8.55 -12.61
CA THR A 66 -4.86 9.15 -12.94
C THR A 66 -3.79 8.83 -11.90
N GLY A 67 -4.19 8.53 -10.67
CA GLY A 67 -3.36 8.13 -9.54
C GLY A 67 -4.16 8.24 -8.23
N GLY A 68 -3.61 7.73 -7.13
CA GLY A 68 -4.07 8.07 -5.79
C GLY A 68 -3.75 9.52 -5.44
N ARG A 69 -4.51 10.09 -4.50
CA ARG A 69 -4.17 11.35 -3.82
C ARG A 69 -4.43 11.25 -2.33
N GLY A 70 -3.79 12.12 -1.56
CA GLY A 70 -3.99 12.20 -0.11
C GLY A 70 -2.97 11.39 0.68
N SER A 71 -3.33 11.06 1.92
CA SER A 71 -2.42 10.45 2.90
C SER A 71 -2.18 8.97 2.64
N CYS A 72 -1.08 8.47 3.17
CA CYS A 72 -0.67 7.07 3.20
C CYS A 72 -1.76 6.11 3.67
N GLY A 73 -2.63 6.53 4.61
CA GLY A 73 -3.78 5.75 5.06
C GLY A 73 -4.68 5.19 3.93
N GLY A 74 -4.58 5.74 2.71
CA GLY A 74 -5.20 5.15 1.51
C GLY A 74 -4.79 3.69 1.25
N SER A 75 -3.56 3.29 1.57
CA SER A 75 -3.09 1.91 1.42
C SER A 75 -3.85 0.96 2.36
N VAL A 76 -4.05 1.37 3.62
CA VAL A 76 -4.76 0.57 4.63
C VAL A 76 -6.24 0.47 4.27
N ILE A 77 -6.83 1.56 3.77
CA ILE A 77 -8.21 1.52 3.24
C ILE A 77 -8.31 0.60 2.03
N MET A 78 -7.36 0.62 1.10
CA MET A 78 -7.35 -0.31 -0.04
C MET A 78 -7.23 -1.77 0.43
N MET A 79 -6.32 -2.06 1.36
CA MET A 79 -6.20 -3.38 1.96
C MET A 79 -7.53 -3.80 2.61
N GLU A 80 -8.13 -2.95 3.44
CA GLU A 80 -9.42 -3.21 4.09
C GLU A 80 -10.53 -3.53 3.07
N LEU A 81 -10.63 -2.74 2.00
CA LEU A 81 -11.57 -2.97 0.90
C LEU A 81 -11.36 -4.33 0.22
N ILE A 82 -10.12 -4.72 -0.05
CA ILE A 82 -9.79 -6.03 -0.65
C ILE A 82 -10.12 -7.16 0.32
N LEU A 83 -9.73 -7.04 1.59
CA LEU A 83 -10.01 -8.03 2.62
C LEU A 83 -11.52 -8.26 2.79
N ASN A 84 -12.31 -7.20 2.70
CA ASN A 84 -13.77 -7.25 2.80
C ASN A 84 -14.49 -7.62 1.49
N GLY A 85 -13.76 -7.76 0.37
CA GLY A 85 -14.37 -8.03 -0.94
C GLY A 85 -15.23 -6.88 -1.46
N LEU A 86 -14.93 -5.65 -1.03
CA LEU A 86 -15.59 -4.39 -1.39
C LEU A 86 -14.74 -3.51 -2.32
N GLY A 87 -13.47 -3.85 -2.48
CA GLY A 87 -12.56 -3.16 -3.39
C GLY A 87 -12.85 -3.43 -4.87
N PRO A 88 -12.22 -2.64 -5.76
CA PRO A 88 -12.27 -2.90 -7.18
C PRO A 88 -11.63 -4.26 -7.51
N LYS A 89 -12.12 -4.87 -8.59
CA LYS A 89 -11.59 -6.13 -9.13
C LYS A 89 -10.21 -5.97 -9.77
N ALA A 90 -9.89 -4.77 -10.24
CA ALA A 90 -8.56 -4.36 -10.70
C ALA A 90 -8.42 -2.84 -10.68
N LEU A 91 -7.18 -2.37 -10.68
CA LEU A 91 -6.80 -0.96 -10.72
C LEU A 91 -5.95 -0.69 -11.97
N ILE A 92 -6.25 0.40 -12.66
CA ILE A 92 -5.45 0.91 -13.77
C ILE A 92 -5.03 2.33 -13.44
N PHE A 93 -3.73 2.61 -13.48
CA PHE A 93 -3.18 3.93 -13.22
C PHE A 93 -2.57 4.56 -14.47
N LYS A 94 -2.65 5.89 -14.58
CA LYS A 94 -1.96 6.66 -15.63
C LYS A 94 -0.46 6.80 -15.36
N ARG A 95 -0.06 6.77 -14.09
CA ARG A 95 1.32 6.94 -13.63
C ARG A 95 1.63 5.89 -12.57
N ARG A 96 2.89 5.83 -12.17
CA ARG A 96 3.32 5.01 -11.03
C ARG A 96 2.56 5.46 -9.78
N GLU A 97 2.11 4.48 -9.01
CA GLU A 97 1.27 4.71 -7.84
C GLU A 97 1.73 3.75 -6.75
N GLU A 98 2.33 4.29 -5.70
CA GLU A 98 2.96 3.49 -4.65
C GLU A 98 1.98 3.19 -3.51
N ILE A 99 1.15 4.17 -3.14
CA ILE A 99 0.35 4.14 -1.90
C ILE A 99 -0.77 3.12 -2.00
N ILE A 100 -1.64 3.24 -3.01
CA ILE A 100 -2.77 2.34 -3.18
C ILE A 100 -2.28 0.95 -3.58
N THR A 101 -1.27 0.87 -4.45
CA THR A 101 -0.64 -0.39 -4.85
C THR A 101 -0.04 -1.14 -3.65
N LEU A 102 0.60 -0.45 -2.70
CA LEU A 102 1.10 -1.07 -1.47
C LEU A 102 0.00 -1.76 -0.66
N GLY A 103 -1.20 -1.16 -0.59
CA GLY A 103 -2.36 -1.79 0.05
C GLY A 103 -2.76 -3.12 -0.60
N VAL A 104 -2.65 -3.20 -1.93
CA VAL A 104 -2.89 -4.44 -2.70
C VAL A 104 -1.78 -5.46 -2.47
N ILE A 105 -0.51 -5.02 -2.49
CA ILE A 105 0.66 -5.87 -2.26
C ILE A 105 0.60 -6.50 -0.86
N VAL A 106 0.28 -5.71 0.17
CA VAL A 106 0.14 -6.25 1.53
C VAL A 106 -1.05 -7.21 1.62
N ALA A 107 -2.18 -6.90 1.01
CA ALA A 107 -3.31 -7.84 0.95
C ALA A 107 -2.90 -9.19 0.30
N GLU A 108 -2.08 -9.13 -0.75
CA GLU A 108 -1.59 -10.30 -1.48
C GLU A 108 -0.62 -11.13 -0.63
N GLU A 109 0.42 -10.50 -0.10
CA GLU A 109 1.52 -11.17 0.61
C GLU A 109 1.08 -11.69 1.99
N PHE A 110 0.25 -10.94 2.72
CA PHE A 110 -0.16 -11.29 4.08
C PHE A 110 -1.41 -12.17 4.14
N PHE A 111 -2.32 -11.98 3.19
CA PHE A 111 -3.66 -12.54 3.26
C PHE A 111 -4.07 -13.34 2.02
N GLY A 112 -3.20 -13.44 1.01
CA GLY A 112 -3.48 -14.20 -0.22
C GLY A 112 -4.64 -13.64 -1.03
N LYS A 113 -5.02 -12.37 -0.80
CA LYS A 113 -6.10 -11.66 -1.49
C LYS A 113 -5.50 -10.52 -2.30
N THR A 114 -5.75 -10.49 -3.60
CA THR A 114 -5.13 -9.53 -4.51
C THR A 114 -6.14 -8.99 -5.51
N ALA A 115 -5.77 -7.90 -6.17
CA ALA A 115 -6.43 -7.35 -7.35
C ALA A 115 -5.32 -6.99 -8.36
N PRO A 116 -5.49 -7.22 -9.67
CA PRO A 116 -4.51 -6.76 -10.65
C PRO A 116 -4.33 -5.25 -10.60
N VAL A 117 -3.08 -4.80 -10.63
CA VAL A 117 -2.70 -3.38 -10.66
C VAL A 117 -1.77 -3.16 -11.84
N ILE A 118 -2.18 -2.28 -12.75
CA ILE A 118 -1.43 -1.99 -13.98
C ILE A 118 -1.27 -0.48 -14.15
N ALA A 119 -0.06 -0.02 -14.39
CA ALA A 119 0.20 1.33 -14.87
C ALA A 119 0.34 1.34 -16.39
N LEU A 120 -0.48 2.14 -17.07
CA LEU A 120 -0.42 2.33 -18.51
C LEU A 120 0.36 3.60 -18.87
N ARG A 121 0.91 3.63 -20.08
CA ARG A 121 1.48 4.86 -20.63
C ARG A 121 0.39 5.93 -20.78
N PRO A 122 0.69 7.23 -20.61
CA PRO A 122 -0.33 8.28 -20.64
C PRO A 122 -1.20 8.31 -21.91
N GLU A 123 -0.63 7.95 -23.05
CA GLU A 123 -1.32 7.86 -24.34
C GLU A 123 -2.30 6.68 -24.42
N ASP A 124 -1.93 5.53 -23.85
CA ASP A 124 -2.75 4.32 -23.82
C ASP A 124 -3.86 4.50 -22.78
N PHE A 125 -3.52 5.02 -21.60
CA PHE A 125 -4.48 5.36 -20.56
C PHE A 125 -5.57 6.30 -21.07
N ARG A 126 -5.21 7.32 -21.87
CA ARG A 126 -6.18 8.25 -22.47
C ARG A 126 -7.21 7.54 -23.35
N GLN A 127 -6.80 6.48 -24.05
CA GLN A 127 -7.71 5.67 -24.86
C GLN A 127 -8.61 4.79 -23.98
N VAL A 128 -8.05 4.19 -22.92
CA VAL A 128 -8.81 3.40 -21.94
C VAL A 128 -9.91 4.21 -21.24
N LEU A 129 -9.71 5.51 -21.02
CA LEU A 129 -10.76 6.39 -20.49
C LEU A 129 -12.03 6.41 -21.36
N GLY A 130 -11.88 6.20 -22.68
CA GLY A 130 -12.99 6.12 -23.63
C GLY A 130 -13.87 4.87 -23.45
N TRP A 131 -13.41 3.89 -22.68
CA TRP A 131 -14.14 2.65 -22.36
C TRP A 131 -14.95 2.75 -21.07
N ASN A 132 -15.09 3.96 -20.49
CA ASN A 132 -15.85 4.16 -19.26
C ASN A 132 -17.28 3.61 -19.37
N GLY A 133 -17.70 2.77 -18.43
CA GLY A 133 -19.01 2.14 -18.41
C GLY A 133 -19.15 0.88 -19.27
N THR A 134 -18.11 0.46 -20.02
CA THR A 134 -18.11 -0.82 -20.75
C THR A 134 -17.34 -1.89 -19.98
N ALA A 135 -17.42 -3.14 -20.45
CA ALA A 135 -16.61 -4.23 -19.91
C ALA A 135 -15.16 -4.11 -20.41
N VAL A 136 -14.20 -4.22 -19.50
CA VAL A 136 -12.76 -4.25 -19.80
C VAL A 136 -12.17 -5.55 -19.28
N TYR A 137 -11.16 -6.05 -19.98
CA TYR A 137 -10.50 -7.33 -19.72
C TYR A 137 -9.03 -7.10 -19.41
N ILE A 138 -8.57 -7.71 -18.32
CA ILE A 138 -7.17 -7.67 -17.89
C ILE A 138 -6.63 -9.10 -17.85
N HIS A 139 -5.45 -9.32 -18.42
CA HIS A 139 -4.67 -10.55 -18.28
C HIS A 139 -3.19 -10.21 -18.23
N GLY A 140 -2.56 -10.42 -17.07
CA GLY A 140 -1.15 -10.10 -16.87
C GLY A 140 -0.91 -8.60 -17.11
N ASP A 141 -0.08 -8.29 -18.09
CA ASP A 141 0.26 -6.92 -18.48
C ASP A 141 -0.69 -6.29 -19.52
N LYS A 142 -1.70 -7.03 -19.99
CA LYS A 142 -2.62 -6.58 -21.04
C LYS A 142 -3.93 -6.04 -20.49
N VAL A 143 -4.37 -4.92 -21.04
CA VAL A 143 -5.71 -4.33 -20.85
C VAL A 143 -6.41 -4.24 -22.20
N SER A 144 -7.66 -4.71 -22.32
CA SER A 144 -8.40 -4.73 -23.59
C SER A 144 -9.88 -4.38 -23.45
N ASP A 145 -10.43 -3.81 -24.52
CA ASP A 145 -11.88 -3.53 -24.70
C ASP A 145 -12.72 -4.76 -25.07
N SER A 146 -12.06 -5.90 -25.34
CA SER A 146 -12.70 -7.13 -25.79
C SER A 146 -12.10 -8.35 -25.07
N PRO A 147 -12.82 -9.49 -25.02
CA PRO A 147 -12.30 -10.70 -24.40
C PRO A 147 -10.94 -11.10 -24.97
N LEU A 148 -9.94 -11.23 -24.09
CA LEU A 148 -8.62 -11.73 -24.44
C LEU A 148 -8.68 -13.24 -24.65
N GLN A 149 -8.16 -13.74 -25.77
CA GLN A 149 -7.95 -15.19 -25.95
C GLN A 149 -6.89 -15.64 -24.94
N LEU A 150 -7.31 -16.44 -23.97
CA LEU A 150 -6.42 -17.07 -23.00
C LEU A 150 -5.87 -18.36 -23.61
N ASN A 151 -4.56 -18.48 -23.72
CA ASN A 151 -3.95 -19.78 -23.93
C ASN A 151 -4.04 -20.58 -22.61
N PRO A 152 -4.61 -21.79 -22.57
CA PRO A 152 -4.54 -22.62 -21.37
C PRO A 152 -3.12 -23.22 -21.21
N PRO A 153 -2.55 -23.37 -19.99
CA PRO A 153 -2.97 -22.90 -18.68
C PRO A 153 -1.99 -21.85 -18.12
N GLU A 154 -2.12 -20.58 -18.51
CA GLU A 154 -1.54 -19.45 -17.74
C GLU A 154 -2.43 -19.06 -16.55
N LEU A 155 -3.27 -20.01 -16.09
CA LEU A 155 -4.06 -19.89 -14.86
C LEU A 155 -3.23 -20.19 -13.60
N ASN A 156 -1.90 -20.17 -13.71
CA ASN A 156 -1.06 -20.14 -12.53
C ASN A 156 -1.19 -18.74 -11.97
N ARG A 157 -1.65 -18.62 -10.71
CA ARG A 157 -1.38 -17.45 -9.87
C ARG A 157 0.07 -17.08 -10.15
N ALA A 158 0.31 -16.01 -10.91
CA ALA A 158 1.65 -15.56 -11.16
C ALA A 158 2.13 -15.00 -9.83
N ILE A 159 2.73 -15.88 -9.03
CA ILE A 159 3.47 -15.53 -7.82
C ILE A 159 4.46 -14.47 -8.30
N PHE A 160 4.41 -13.30 -7.68
CA PHE A 160 5.34 -12.23 -7.99
C PHE A 160 6.77 -12.77 -7.92
N ASP A 161 7.48 -12.74 -9.05
CA ASP A 161 8.85 -13.20 -9.13
C ASP A 161 9.77 -12.08 -8.67
N ILE A 162 10.31 -12.21 -7.46
CA ILE A 162 11.22 -11.21 -6.90
C ILE A 162 12.51 -11.06 -7.71
N SER A 163 12.87 -12.06 -8.52
CA SER A 163 14.05 -11.99 -9.39
C SER A 163 13.84 -11.10 -10.62
N SER A 164 12.59 -10.71 -10.93
CA SER A 164 12.30 -9.77 -12.01
C SER A 164 12.43 -8.30 -11.60
N LEU A 165 12.75 -8.02 -10.32
CA LEU A 165 12.95 -6.67 -9.82
C LEU A 165 14.26 -6.06 -10.34
N GLU A 166 14.26 -4.76 -10.63
CA GLU A 166 15.49 -4.03 -11.00
C GLU A 166 16.27 -3.54 -9.77
N VAL A 167 15.77 -3.81 -8.57
CA VAL A 167 16.35 -3.38 -7.29
C VAL A 167 17.56 -4.22 -6.90
N GLN A 168 18.65 -3.56 -6.51
CA GLN A 168 19.83 -4.18 -5.93
C GLN A 168 19.52 -4.63 -4.49
N LEU A 169 19.44 -5.95 -4.32
CA LEU A 169 19.24 -6.59 -3.03
C LEU A 169 20.60 -6.90 -2.38
N SER A 170 20.75 -6.54 -1.10
CA SER A 170 21.90 -6.93 -0.30
C SER A 170 21.90 -8.44 -0.04
N ASP A 171 23.02 -8.99 0.43
CA ASP A 171 23.10 -10.40 0.81
C ASP A 171 22.14 -10.75 1.96
N PHE A 172 21.91 -9.78 2.85
CA PHE A 172 20.91 -9.91 3.91
C PHE A 172 19.49 -10.02 3.35
N ASP A 173 19.14 -9.16 2.38
CA ASP A 173 17.81 -9.16 1.76
C ASP A 173 17.54 -10.49 1.05
N LYS A 174 18.52 -10.98 0.27
CA LYS A 174 18.42 -12.27 -0.43
C LYS A 174 18.25 -13.43 0.54
N ALA A 175 19.09 -13.52 1.57
CA ALA A 175 18.98 -14.58 2.58
C ALA A 175 17.64 -14.53 3.33
N THR A 176 17.14 -13.33 3.63
CA THR A 176 15.85 -13.12 4.27
C THR A 176 14.70 -13.59 3.38
N ILE A 177 14.72 -13.26 2.09
CA ILE A 177 13.74 -13.71 1.09
C ILE A 177 13.71 -15.24 1.00
N GLU A 178 14.87 -15.89 1.12
CA GLU A 178 15.02 -17.35 1.19
C GLU A 178 14.58 -17.97 2.53
N GLY A 179 14.29 -17.14 3.54
CA GLY A 179 13.69 -17.54 4.82
C GLY A 179 14.63 -17.56 6.02
N ALA A 180 15.85 -17.03 5.91
CA ALA A 180 16.85 -17.07 6.99
C ALA A 180 16.43 -16.31 8.27
N ASN A 181 15.53 -15.33 8.17
CA ASN A 181 15.20 -14.39 9.24
C ASN A 181 13.76 -14.50 9.75
N GLY A 182 13.08 -15.63 9.49
CA GLY A 182 11.71 -15.85 9.92
C GLY A 182 10.67 -15.24 8.97
N GLU A 183 9.42 -15.67 9.13
CA GLU A 183 8.37 -15.40 8.14
C GLU A 183 7.97 -13.92 8.10
N ALA A 184 7.88 -13.26 9.26
CA ALA A 184 7.54 -11.85 9.34
C ALA A 184 8.53 -11.00 8.52
N THR A 185 9.83 -11.12 8.82
CA THR A 185 10.92 -10.41 8.14
C THR A 185 11.01 -10.79 6.66
N ARG A 186 10.83 -12.06 6.32
CA ARG A 186 10.78 -12.53 4.91
C ARG A 186 9.72 -11.80 4.11
N ILE A 187 8.47 -11.81 4.59
CA ILE A 187 7.36 -11.16 3.89
C ILE A 187 7.55 -9.63 3.86
N SER A 188 8.03 -9.06 4.96
CA SER A 188 8.37 -7.64 5.06
C SER A 188 9.36 -7.18 3.99
N ILE A 189 10.51 -7.87 3.81
CA ILE A 189 11.48 -7.54 2.74
C ILE A 189 10.87 -7.72 1.35
N LYS A 190 10.03 -8.74 1.13
CA LYS A 190 9.35 -8.90 -0.16
C LYS A 190 8.48 -7.70 -0.50
N VAL A 191 7.72 -7.18 0.47
CA VAL A 191 6.90 -5.96 0.28
C VAL A 191 7.81 -4.76 0.01
N LEU A 192 8.88 -4.59 0.78
CA LEU A 192 9.85 -3.52 0.60
C LEU A 192 10.42 -3.50 -0.82
N ALA A 193 11.00 -4.62 -1.26
CA ALA A 193 11.65 -4.73 -2.55
C ALA A 193 10.69 -4.39 -3.70
N ARG A 194 9.43 -4.83 -3.62
CA ARG A 194 8.39 -4.51 -4.60
C ARG A 194 8.08 -3.02 -4.65
N VAL A 195 7.96 -2.37 -3.50
CA VAL A 195 7.67 -0.93 -3.47
C VAL A 195 8.88 -0.11 -3.91
N THR A 196 10.10 -0.51 -3.54
CA THR A 196 11.35 0.09 -4.02
C THR A 196 11.42 0.08 -5.56
N ASP A 197 11.04 -1.03 -6.18
CA ASP A 197 10.97 -1.17 -7.63
C ASP A 197 9.91 -0.26 -8.26
N ILE A 198 8.70 -0.19 -7.68
CA ILE A 198 7.65 0.74 -8.13
C ILE A 198 8.15 2.18 -8.09
N MET A 199 8.84 2.57 -7.01
CA MET A 199 9.45 3.91 -6.88
C MET A 199 10.55 4.16 -7.92
N GLY A 200 11.10 3.12 -8.54
CA GLY A 200 12.28 3.21 -9.41
C GLY A 200 13.57 3.48 -8.62
N ALA A 201 13.59 3.14 -7.33
CA ALA A 201 14.79 3.23 -6.52
C ALA A 201 15.71 2.05 -6.81
N GLN A 202 17.02 2.30 -6.84
CA GLN A 202 18.01 1.28 -7.20
C GLN A 202 18.36 0.34 -6.04
N GLU A 203 18.27 0.82 -4.80
CA GLU A 203 18.63 0.07 -3.60
C GLU A 203 17.83 0.59 -2.40
N MET A 204 17.78 -0.22 -1.34
CA MET A 204 17.23 0.17 -0.04
C MET A 204 18.35 0.71 0.86
N MET A 205 18.02 1.66 1.72
CA MET A 205 18.95 2.23 2.70
C MET A 205 18.63 1.76 4.11
N TYR A 206 19.67 1.59 4.93
CA TYR A 206 19.51 1.33 6.35
C TYR A 206 19.07 2.60 7.09
N VAL A 207 18.18 2.43 8.05
CA VAL A 207 17.70 3.51 8.93
C VAL A 207 18.06 3.20 10.39
N SER A 208 18.32 4.24 11.18
CA SER A 208 18.73 4.13 12.58
C SER A 208 17.55 4.08 13.55
N GLN A 209 16.40 4.59 13.13
CA GLN A 209 15.17 4.56 13.91
C GLN A 209 13.95 4.74 13.01
N ALA A 210 12.79 4.42 13.58
CA ALA A 210 11.53 4.63 12.91
C ALA A 210 10.36 5.09 13.79
N HIS A 211 9.33 5.62 13.13
CA HIS A 211 8.11 6.11 13.77
C HIS A 211 6.89 5.67 12.96
N VAL A 212 6.26 4.59 13.43
CA VAL A 212 5.24 3.81 12.76
C VAL A 212 3.85 4.40 12.97
N ASP A 213 3.04 4.42 11.92
CA ASP A 213 1.61 4.68 12.05
C ASP A 213 0.87 3.58 12.83
N GLY A 214 0.39 3.94 14.03
CA GLY A 214 -0.41 3.06 14.89
C GLY A 214 -1.92 3.23 14.70
N ALA A 215 -2.37 4.01 13.72
CA ALA A 215 -3.79 4.31 13.57
C ALA A 215 -4.62 3.08 13.14
N TRP A 216 -5.81 2.99 13.70
CA TRP A 216 -6.84 2.03 13.37
C TRP A 216 -7.71 2.57 12.21
N TYR A 217 -7.82 1.74 11.16
CA TYR A 217 -8.60 2.04 9.96
C TYR A 217 -9.73 1.03 9.71
N GLY A 218 -9.74 -0.06 10.48
CA GLY A 218 -10.65 -1.19 10.34
C GLY A 218 -10.03 -2.48 10.91
N PRO A 219 -10.80 -3.58 10.95
CA PRO A 219 -10.29 -4.88 11.41
C PRO A 219 -9.03 -5.37 10.68
N GLY A 220 -8.82 -4.99 9.42
CA GLY A 220 -7.64 -5.35 8.64
C GLY A 220 -6.34 -4.81 9.20
N SER A 221 -6.31 -3.60 9.78
CA SER A 221 -5.08 -3.06 10.39
C SER A 221 -4.68 -3.86 11.64
N VAL A 222 -5.66 -4.28 12.45
CA VAL A 222 -5.44 -5.19 13.58
C VAL A 222 -4.95 -6.56 13.11
N ALA A 223 -5.58 -7.11 12.07
CA ALA A 223 -5.20 -8.40 11.51
C ALA A 223 -3.78 -8.40 10.96
N PHE A 224 -3.35 -7.30 10.34
CA PHE A 224 -1.98 -7.12 9.83
C PHE A 224 -0.95 -7.12 10.96
N ALA A 225 -1.14 -6.29 11.99
CA ALA A 225 -0.22 -6.22 13.12
C ALA A 225 -0.15 -7.55 13.89
N LYS A 226 -1.30 -8.20 14.14
CA LYS A 226 -1.34 -9.52 14.77
C LYS A 226 -0.63 -10.57 13.93
N ARG A 227 -0.79 -10.55 12.60
CA ARG A 227 -0.12 -11.52 11.71
C ARG A 227 1.40 -11.40 11.81
N LEU A 228 1.93 -10.18 11.79
CA LEU A 228 3.37 -9.94 11.95
C LEU A 228 3.88 -10.47 13.29
N ARG A 229 3.18 -10.17 14.38
CA ARG A 229 3.50 -10.69 15.71
C ARG A 229 3.44 -12.22 15.75
N ASP A 230 2.39 -12.81 15.22
CA ASP A 230 2.16 -14.26 15.27
C ASP A 230 3.18 -15.02 14.40
N TRP A 231 3.75 -14.36 13.39
CA TRP A 231 4.91 -14.83 12.63
C TRP A 231 6.26 -14.61 13.34
N GLY A 232 6.25 -14.13 14.58
CA GLY A 232 7.44 -13.90 15.39
C GLY A 232 8.19 -12.60 15.06
N GLY A 233 7.55 -11.65 14.37
CA GLY A 233 8.15 -10.36 14.05
C GLY A 233 8.57 -9.59 15.30
N ARG A 234 9.72 -8.90 15.20
CA ARG A 234 10.20 -7.91 16.18
C ARG A 234 10.83 -6.73 15.47
N PHE A 235 10.61 -5.52 15.98
CA PHE A 235 11.28 -4.33 15.46
C PHE A 235 12.78 -4.45 15.66
N ARG A 236 13.56 -4.32 14.57
CA ARG A 236 15.02 -4.50 14.62
C ARG A 236 15.77 -3.25 15.07
N ILE A 237 15.15 -2.10 14.84
CA ILE A 237 15.66 -0.78 15.20
C ILE A 237 14.74 -0.14 16.26
N PRO A 238 15.19 0.91 16.96
CA PRO A 238 14.30 1.71 17.80
C PRO A 238 13.10 2.24 17.00
N SER A 239 11.94 1.62 17.22
CA SER A 239 10.68 2.00 16.59
C SER A 239 9.70 2.53 17.61
N THR A 240 9.12 3.70 17.31
CA THR A 240 8.06 4.29 18.13
C THR A 240 6.72 4.22 17.42
N ILE A 241 5.63 4.06 18.16
CA ILE A 241 4.27 3.99 17.62
C ILE A 241 3.57 5.33 17.84
N LYS A 242 3.10 5.91 16.75
CA LYS A 242 2.33 7.16 16.67
C LYS A 242 1.02 7.10 17.46
N SER A 243 0.36 8.26 17.56
CA SER A 243 -0.99 8.42 18.10
C SER A 243 -1.99 7.41 17.55
N LEU A 244 -2.89 6.99 18.43
CA LEU A 244 -4.00 6.10 18.13
C LEU A 244 -5.29 6.92 17.95
N ASN A 245 -6.34 6.26 17.47
CA ASN A 245 -7.68 6.86 17.35
C ASN A 245 -8.34 7.10 18.72
N ILE A 246 -7.73 6.62 19.80
CA ILE A 246 -8.28 6.65 21.15
C ILE A 246 -7.24 7.11 22.17
N ASP A 247 -7.73 7.69 23.27
CA ASP A 247 -6.96 7.83 24.51
C ASP A 247 -6.99 6.48 25.25
N GLN A 248 -5.90 5.70 25.20
CA GLN A 248 -5.86 4.36 25.80
C GLN A 248 -6.28 4.31 27.26
N ARG A 249 -6.02 5.38 28.03
CA ARG A 249 -6.30 5.40 29.46
C ARG A 249 -7.75 5.78 29.75
N ARG A 250 -8.40 6.51 28.84
CA ARG A 250 -9.69 7.17 29.12
C ARG A 250 -10.77 6.92 28.09
N TRP A 251 -10.52 6.15 27.03
CA TRP A 251 -11.49 5.98 25.93
C TRP A 251 -12.87 5.54 26.41
N ARG A 252 -12.93 4.68 27.44
CA ARG A 252 -14.20 4.26 28.08
C ARG A 252 -14.95 5.44 28.71
N THR A 253 -14.25 6.27 29.47
CA THR A 253 -14.81 7.48 30.12
C THR A 253 -15.18 8.56 29.09
N LEU A 254 -14.48 8.60 27.95
CA LEU A 254 -14.79 9.49 26.83
C LEU A 254 -15.98 9.00 25.99
N GLY A 255 -16.59 7.87 26.34
CA GLY A 255 -17.77 7.33 25.64
C GLY A 255 -17.46 6.77 24.26
N ILE A 256 -16.20 6.40 23.99
CA ILE A 256 -15.84 5.70 22.75
C ILE A 256 -16.49 4.33 22.75
N ASP A 257 -17.05 3.95 21.60
CA ASP A 257 -17.66 2.64 21.38
C ASP A 257 -16.72 1.49 21.78
N THR A 258 -17.26 0.45 22.42
CA THR A 258 -16.45 -0.63 23.00
C THR A 258 -15.74 -1.46 21.94
N GLU A 259 -16.34 -1.65 20.76
CA GLU A 259 -15.71 -2.37 19.66
C GLU A 259 -14.50 -1.60 19.12
N LEU A 260 -14.66 -0.29 18.88
CA LEU A 260 -13.57 0.58 18.45
C LEU A 260 -12.45 0.66 19.49
N GLY A 261 -12.80 0.91 20.75
CA GLY A 261 -11.82 1.03 21.82
C GLY A 261 -11.00 -0.25 22.02
N SER A 262 -11.68 -1.40 22.06
CA SER A 262 -11.01 -2.69 22.28
C SER A 262 -10.12 -3.08 21.10
N THR A 263 -10.54 -2.82 19.86
CA THR A 263 -9.72 -3.14 18.68
C THR A 263 -8.50 -2.23 18.54
N CYS A 264 -8.59 -0.96 18.94
CA CYS A 264 -7.42 -0.08 19.05
C CYS A 264 -6.45 -0.55 20.14
N ASP A 265 -6.96 -1.01 21.29
CA ASP A 265 -6.14 -1.60 22.35
C ASP A 265 -5.43 -2.86 21.83
N GLU A 266 -6.12 -3.76 21.12
CA GLU A 266 -5.53 -4.96 20.51
C GLU A 266 -4.42 -4.65 19.51
N LEU A 267 -4.61 -3.65 18.65
CA LEU A 267 -3.59 -3.19 17.71
C LEU A 267 -2.33 -2.75 18.45
N THR A 268 -2.51 -2.00 19.54
CA THR A 268 -1.36 -1.50 20.32
C THR A 268 -0.60 -2.63 20.99
N HIS A 269 -1.31 -3.60 21.58
CA HIS A 269 -0.65 -4.76 22.20
C HIS A 269 0.12 -5.57 21.17
N ALA A 270 -0.39 -5.71 19.94
CA ALA A 270 0.37 -6.37 18.88
C ALA A 270 1.71 -5.68 18.59
N PHE A 271 1.76 -4.35 18.57
CA PHE A 271 3.02 -3.62 18.41
C PHE A 271 3.95 -3.73 19.63
N LEU A 272 3.40 -3.68 20.84
CA LEU A 272 4.17 -3.85 22.08
C LEU A 272 4.80 -5.26 22.18
N ASP A 273 4.07 -6.29 21.77
CA ASP A 273 4.55 -7.69 21.74
C ASP A 273 5.75 -7.86 20.79
N MET A 274 5.88 -6.98 19.79
CA MET A 274 6.98 -6.91 18.82
C MET A 274 8.11 -5.94 19.23
N ASP A 275 8.13 -5.48 20.50
CA ASP A 275 9.10 -4.53 21.08
C ASP A 275 8.96 -3.07 20.61
N GLY A 276 7.82 -2.71 20.02
CA GLY A 276 7.51 -1.33 19.65
C GLY A 276 7.34 -0.42 20.87
N LYS A 277 7.81 0.82 20.78
CA LYS A 277 7.68 1.80 21.88
C LYS A 277 6.54 2.76 21.63
N VAL A 278 5.53 2.69 22.47
CA VAL A 278 4.42 3.64 22.45
C VAL A 278 4.90 5.06 22.78
N SER A 279 4.64 6.02 21.88
CA SER A 279 4.87 7.46 22.14
C SER A 279 3.59 8.29 22.04
N PHE A 280 2.59 7.81 21.31
CA PHE A 280 1.27 8.45 21.12
C PHE A 280 1.31 9.90 20.65
N THR A 281 2.36 10.27 19.92
CA THR A 281 2.52 11.60 19.32
C THR A 281 2.63 11.47 17.82
N CYS A 282 2.14 12.48 17.10
CA CYS A 282 2.45 12.70 15.68
C CYS A 282 3.74 13.51 15.49
N GLY A 283 4.30 14.04 16.57
CA GLY A 283 5.55 14.81 16.57
C GLY A 283 6.67 14.02 17.23
N PRO A 284 7.28 13.03 16.55
CA PRO A 284 8.40 12.26 17.11
C PRO A 284 9.64 13.14 17.36
N TYR A 285 9.76 14.28 16.68
CA TYR A 285 10.79 15.30 16.94
C TYR A 285 10.66 16.00 18.30
N LEU A 286 9.55 15.80 19.02
CA LEU A 286 9.39 16.28 20.40
C LEU A 286 9.89 15.26 21.44
N LEU A 287 10.26 14.06 21.00
CA LEU A 287 10.79 13.00 21.86
C LEU A 287 12.28 13.22 22.11
N GLU A 288 12.80 12.65 23.20
CA GLU A 288 14.23 12.64 23.49
C GLU A 288 15.07 11.93 22.41
N THR A 289 14.42 11.08 21.61
CA THR A 289 15.01 10.35 20.48
C THR A 289 14.96 11.11 19.16
N ALA A 290 14.71 12.42 19.18
CA ALA A 290 14.75 13.25 17.97
C ALA A 290 16.07 13.03 17.20
N PRO A 291 16.01 12.89 15.87
CA PRO A 291 17.15 12.57 15.02
C PRO A 291 18.14 13.72 15.00
N LYS A 292 19.40 13.37 14.78
CA LYS A 292 20.49 14.32 14.58
C LYS A 292 20.81 14.44 13.09
N LEU A 293 21.51 15.52 12.74
CA LEU A 293 22.04 15.69 11.38
C LEU A 293 22.91 14.49 11.00
N GLY A 294 22.63 13.90 9.83
CA GLY A 294 23.30 12.70 9.33
C GLY A 294 22.59 11.38 9.65
N ASP A 295 21.59 11.38 10.54
CA ASP A 295 20.80 10.17 10.79
C ASP A 295 19.88 9.86 9.59
N SER A 296 19.85 8.60 9.19
CA SER A 296 18.87 8.06 8.24
C SER A 296 17.68 7.49 9.02
N ILE A 297 16.47 7.98 8.79
CA ILE A 297 15.28 7.62 9.58
C ILE A 297 14.09 7.25 8.69
N ALA A 298 13.16 6.46 9.22
CA ALA A 298 11.88 6.15 8.57
C ALA A 298 10.71 6.64 9.42
N TRP A 299 10.11 7.78 9.08
CA TRP A 299 9.02 8.38 9.86
C TRP A 299 7.74 8.55 9.03
N GLY A 300 6.64 7.96 9.51
CA GLY A 300 5.33 7.97 8.85
C GLY A 300 4.53 9.27 8.94
N GLU A 301 4.98 10.24 9.70
CA GLU A 301 4.19 11.45 9.96
C GLU A 301 4.57 12.59 9.04
N SER A 302 3.60 13.12 8.27
CA SER A 302 3.87 14.17 7.28
C SER A 302 4.49 15.44 7.87
N ASN A 303 4.10 15.86 9.08
CA ASN A 303 4.76 16.97 9.78
C ASN A 303 6.20 16.62 10.19
N ALA A 304 6.46 15.36 10.55
CA ALA A 304 7.76 14.88 10.97
C ALA A 304 8.73 14.77 9.79
N VAL A 305 8.25 14.37 8.62
CA VAL A 305 9.04 14.37 7.37
C VAL A 305 9.47 15.79 7.00
N ILE A 306 8.56 16.76 7.09
CA ILE A 306 8.90 18.18 6.85
C ILE A 306 9.95 18.65 7.87
N TYR A 307 9.75 18.36 9.15
CA TYR A 307 10.72 18.72 10.20
C TYR A 307 12.12 18.14 9.90
N ALA A 308 12.21 16.84 9.63
CA ALA A 308 13.48 16.19 9.34
C ALA A 308 14.14 16.80 8.09
N THR A 309 13.37 17.06 7.04
CA THR A 309 13.90 17.66 5.80
C THR A 309 14.37 19.10 6.00
N VAL A 310 13.67 19.89 6.83
CA VAL A 310 13.93 21.33 7.01
C VAL A 310 14.94 21.64 8.11
N GLU A 311 15.08 20.82 9.15
CA GLU A 311 16.02 21.12 10.24
C GLU A 311 17.38 20.41 10.05
N THR A 312 17.47 19.39 9.16
CA THR A 312 18.73 18.68 8.87
C THR A 312 19.35 19.09 7.53
N HIS A 313 19.33 20.38 7.18
CA HIS A 313 19.65 21.00 5.87
C HIS A 313 21.02 20.68 5.20
N ASP A 314 21.76 19.68 5.65
CA ASP A 314 23.01 19.19 5.03
C ASP A 314 23.07 17.65 5.00
N CYS A 315 21.94 16.98 4.76
CA CYS A 315 21.90 15.52 4.55
C CYS A 315 21.80 15.20 3.04
N PRO A 316 22.93 14.97 2.34
CA PRO A 316 22.91 14.64 0.90
C PRO A 316 22.23 13.29 0.58
N ASN A 317 21.92 12.48 1.60
CA ASN A 317 21.37 11.12 1.49
C ASN A 317 19.99 10.99 2.16
N LEU A 318 19.15 12.03 2.12
CA LEU A 318 17.74 11.89 2.48
C LEU A 318 17.03 11.08 1.38
N GLY A 319 16.92 9.76 1.59
CA GLY A 319 15.97 8.92 0.88
C GLY A 319 14.57 9.46 1.15
N TYR A 320 13.93 10.00 0.12
CA TYR A 320 12.64 10.66 0.21
C TYR A 320 11.52 9.62 0.45
N ILE A 321 11.30 9.20 1.71
CA ILE A 321 10.19 8.31 2.10
C ILE A 321 8.97 9.18 2.46
N ASP A 322 8.53 10.06 1.55
CA ASP A 322 7.36 10.91 1.81
C ASP A 322 6.03 10.19 1.51
N GLN A 323 6.10 9.02 0.86
CA GLN A 323 4.93 8.36 0.24
C GLN A 323 4.61 6.96 0.76
N ILE A 324 5.38 6.37 1.68
CA ILE A 324 5.11 5.00 2.17
C ILE A 324 4.82 4.96 3.67
N LYS A 325 3.88 5.78 4.11
CA LYS A 325 3.74 6.13 5.53
C LYS A 325 2.71 5.32 6.34
N SER A 326 2.24 4.15 5.89
CA SER A 326 1.03 3.51 6.49
C SER A 326 1.03 1.99 6.62
N LEU A 327 2.02 1.31 6.04
CA LEU A 327 2.28 -0.11 6.26
C LEU A 327 3.75 -0.32 6.70
N GLU A 328 4.28 0.71 7.38
CA GLU A 328 5.65 0.86 7.86
C GLU A 328 6.10 -0.26 8.80
N THR A 329 5.19 -1.03 9.38
CA THR A 329 5.58 -2.23 10.14
C THR A 329 6.34 -3.24 9.27
N CYS A 330 6.08 -3.30 7.96
CA CYS A 330 6.92 -4.12 7.07
C CYS A 330 8.31 -3.52 6.82
N PHE A 331 8.50 -2.23 7.03
CA PHE A 331 9.74 -1.53 6.71
C PHE A 331 10.80 -1.68 7.81
N GLU A 332 10.41 -2.21 8.97
CA GLU A 332 11.19 -2.06 10.22
C GLU A 332 11.42 -3.39 10.96
N LEU A 333 10.80 -4.47 10.48
CA LEU A 333 11.03 -5.85 10.94
C LEU A 333 12.26 -6.49 10.27
N THR A 334 12.98 -5.72 9.46
CA THR A 334 14.06 -6.13 8.55
C THR A 334 15.35 -5.46 8.96
#